data_AF-A0A2U3AIG9-F1
#
_entry.id   AF-A0A2U3AIG9-F1
#
_cell.length_a   1.000
_cell.length_b   1.000
_cell.length_c   1.000
_cell.angle_alpha   90.00
_cell.angle_beta   90.00
_cell.angle_gamma   90.00
#
_symmetry.space_group_name_H-M   'P 1'
#
loop_
_entity.id
_entity.type
_entity.pdbx_description
1 polymer ?
#
loop_
_entity_poly.entity_id
_entity_poly.type
_entity_poly.pdbx_seq_one_letter_code
_entity_poly.pdbx_strand_id
1 'polypeptide(L)'
;MKRFDRPCPCMSGKKAFDCCFAKNKVTKENHWASIKARLVQNFIAEHPTDEEVVSLQQWVGTSRLAEFEEGMDAITVQHLLTDAYFFTNHTKEWGYFLIQNMKEIIQPKTHQILSSWQQPLFFVGKVLEIIDGFVIAEHYYTKEVIIIVDVEIEDDIIEDFIICHIVPGIHQRYYYLLSSAIILEKNHGQVIAKWRQRFEEANFEQHSLFFKEHILDCFSDLVGLKTISNSEVRDLDLGALYLIVSLDELLIDLDVKNDRLAFVFFNYLMDNGLSQRLRKKEGLLAAIIDFGIRYDFLPRIITQRKLAEMMNVSTSSVRRYSNKIAYYFEQDFDDNVFEKLRQPSYQIGTDANMDDYKEWQLQKHFEKMIFTNDVDRKRMEKKLEGIPFKPITNKDNAQKYAFEAYIADADDDRQRLAQLAINFDSLNKDACIIQSEVLPKNQRLDVLLEMLVRNQSVSHLENRKIVLLLQLFFTQQKYDSAWQLLQEIPVTKRQQSKELHYFYMTLCIYFEEIDDNLLSIIDNKYVEDGMMAWLKWIMAKMKKHINEEQLHSDAVNCNPFVQKYMELDIAPYDYPTHKTCVKGDPGEAKFVHFVLFPLLKDKK
;
A
#
# COMPACT_ATOMS: atom_id res chain seq x y z
N MET A 1 30.44 15.05 -34.07
CA MET A 1 30.47 13.58 -34.30
C MET A 1 29.07 13.07 -34.00
N LYS A 2 28.37 12.41 -34.92
CA LYS A 2 26.94 12.08 -34.77
C LYS A 2 26.73 11.14 -33.57
N ARG A 3 25.83 11.51 -32.64
CA ARG A 3 25.51 10.86 -31.35
C ARG A 3 25.06 9.37 -31.41
N PHE A 4 25.09 8.68 -32.55
CA PHE A 4 24.37 7.39 -32.73
C PHE A 4 25.21 6.18 -33.16
N ASP A 5 26.55 6.27 -33.19
CA ASP A 5 27.40 5.20 -33.73
C ASP A 5 28.13 4.32 -32.69
N ARG A 6 27.93 4.53 -31.38
CA ARG A 6 28.57 3.67 -30.36
C ARG A 6 27.87 2.29 -30.28
N PRO A 7 28.63 1.18 -30.24
CA PRO A 7 28.07 -0.15 -29.99
C PRO A 7 27.43 -0.19 -28.60
N CYS A 8 26.27 -0.86 -28.45
CA CYS A 8 25.60 -0.91 -27.15
C CYS A 8 26.49 -1.61 -26.10
N PRO A 9 26.55 -1.09 -24.86
CA PRO A 9 27.21 -1.74 -23.72
C PRO A 9 26.78 -3.19 -23.44
N CYS A 10 25.63 -3.64 -23.99
CA CYS A 10 25.12 -5.03 -23.99
C CYS A 10 26.02 -6.03 -24.74
N MET A 11 27.09 -5.59 -25.43
CA MET A 11 27.96 -6.41 -26.28
C MET A 11 27.28 -7.14 -27.45
N SER A 12 26.07 -6.73 -27.86
CA SER A 12 25.36 -7.35 -29.01
C SER A 12 25.92 -7.02 -30.39
N GLY A 13 26.89 -6.11 -30.48
CA GLY A 13 27.41 -5.59 -31.75
C GLY A 13 26.48 -4.61 -32.49
N LYS A 14 25.26 -4.35 -31.99
CA LYS A 14 24.33 -3.34 -32.54
C LYS A 14 24.53 -1.98 -31.87
N LYS A 15 24.07 -0.91 -32.54
CA LYS A 15 24.06 0.46 -31.98
C LYS A 15 23.20 0.54 -30.71
N ALA A 16 23.51 1.46 -29.80
CA ALA A 16 22.83 1.64 -28.52
C ALA A 16 21.29 1.67 -28.66
N PHE A 17 20.77 2.53 -29.53
CA PHE A 17 19.34 2.71 -29.81
C PHE A 17 18.65 1.43 -30.34
N ASP A 18 19.39 0.58 -31.07
CA ASP A 18 18.84 -0.60 -31.74
C ASP A 18 18.99 -1.93 -30.94
N CYS A 19 19.85 -2.02 -29.90
CA CYS A 19 20.01 -3.23 -29.06
C CYS A 19 19.13 -3.22 -27.79
N CYS A 20 19.19 -2.10 -27.09
CA CYS A 20 19.04 -2.01 -25.64
C CYS A 20 17.81 -1.18 -25.26
N PHE A 21 17.60 -0.11 -26.02
CA PHE A 21 16.48 0.82 -25.86
C PHE A 21 15.25 0.44 -26.71
N ALA A 22 15.27 -0.72 -27.38
CA ALA A 22 14.10 -1.24 -28.07
C ALA A 22 12.94 -1.47 -27.06
N LYS A 23 11.72 -1.04 -27.43
CA LYS A 23 10.51 -0.91 -26.59
C LYS A 23 10.22 -2.05 -25.58
N ASN A 24 10.65 -3.28 -25.84
CA ASN A 24 10.37 -4.43 -24.96
C ASN A 24 11.37 -4.67 -23.81
N LYS A 25 12.58 -4.09 -23.86
CA LYS A 25 13.58 -4.21 -22.77
C LYS A 25 13.47 -3.06 -21.77
N VAL A 26 13.25 -1.84 -22.29
CA VAL A 26 12.98 -0.62 -21.51
C VAL A 26 11.79 -0.78 -20.56
N THR A 27 10.71 -1.43 -21.01
CA THR A 27 9.52 -1.66 -20.18
C THR A 27 9.80 -2.55 -18.96
N LYS A 28 10.73 -3.50 -19.05
CA LYS A 28 11.09 -4.35 -17.91
C LYS A 28 11.99 -3.63 -16.92
N GLU A 29 13.02 -2.92 -17.39
CA GLU A 29 13.88 -2.14 -16.50
C GLU A 29 13.07 -1.05 -15.78
N ASN A 30 12.17 -0.35 -16.48
CA ASN A 30 11.31 0.67 -15.88
C ASN A 30 10.34 0.07 -14.84
N HIS A 31 9.83 -1.14 -15.07
CA HIS A 31 9.00 -1.83 -14.09
C HIS A 31 9.75 -2.10 -12.78
N TRP A 32 11.00 -2.57 -12.85
CA TRP A 32 11.80 -2.84 -11.65
C TRP A 32 12.35 -1.56 -11.01
N ALA A 33 12.67 -0.53 -11.80
CA ALA A 33 12.94 0.80 -11.29
C ALA A 33 11.75 1.34 -10.47
N SER A 34 10.52 1.13 -10.94
CA SER A 34 9.32 1.54 -10.18
C SER A 34 9.14 0.78 -8.87
N ILE A 35 9.46 -0.51 -8.84
CA ILE A 35 9.44 -1.33 -7.60
C ILE A 35 10.53 -0.85 -6.64
N LYS A 36 11.73 -0.58 -7.15
CA LYS A 36 12.85 0.02 -6.39
C LYS A 36 12.43 1.34 -5.77
N ALA A 37 11.85 2.26 -6.55
CA ALA A 37 11.42 3.56 -6.06
C ALA A 37 10.45 3.45 -4.89
N ARG A 38 9.46 2.54 -4.97
CA ARG A 38 8.54 2.27 -3.86
C ARG A 38 9.26 1.72 -2.61
N LEU A 39 10.19 0.78 -2.78
CA LEU A 39 10.94 0.23 -1.64
C LEU A 39 11.82 1.27 -0.97
N VAL A 40 12.44 2.15 -1.75
CA VAL A 40 13.26 3.24 -1.22
C VAL A 40 12.40 4.30 -0.54
N GLN A 41 11.23 4.64 -1.09
CA GLN A 41 10.27 5.52 -0.43
C GLN A 41 9.78 4.96 0.91
N ASN A 42 9.44 3.67 0.96
CA ASN A 42 9.06 3.01 2.20
C ASN A 42 10.22 3.00 3.21
N PHE A 43 11.43 2.71 2.75
CA PHE A 43 12.61 2.74 3.61
C PHE A 43 12.85 4.14 4.21
N ILE A 44 12.73 5.20 3.40
CA ILE A 44 12.88 6.59 3.86
C ILE A 44 11.72 7.02 4.78
N ALA A 45 10.53 6.43 4.64
CA ALA A 45 9.41 6.69 5.54
C ALA A 45 9.61 6.05 6.93
N GLU A 46 10.34 4.93 6.99
CA GLU A 46 10.61 4.18 8.21
C GLU A 46 11.96 4.53 8.85
N HIS A 47 12.90 5.07 8.06
CA HIS A 47 14.28 5.37 8.47
C HIS A 47 14.71 6.78 8.04
N PRO A 48 15.54 7.48 8.83
CA PRO A 48 16.08 7.02 10.10
C PRO A 48 15.07 7.11 11.24
N THR A 49 15.08 6.10 12.12
CA THR A 49 14.46 6.16 13.45
C THR A 49 15.23 7.14 14.36
N ASP A 50 14.64 7.57 15.48
CA ASP A 50 15.30 8.48 16.43
C ASP A 50 16.67 7.96 16.90
N GLU A 51 16.79 6.65 17.14
CA GLU A 51 18.06 6.01 17.53
C GLU A 51 19.09 6.04 16.39
N GLU A 52 18.65 5.86 15.15
CA GLU A 52 19.51 5.93 13.97
C GLU A 52 19.95 7.36 13.65
N VAL A 53 19.11 8.37 13.90
CA VAL A 53 19.48 9.78 13.79
C VAL A 53 20.64 10.09 14.74
N VAL A 54 20.53 9.68 16.00
CA VAL A 54 21.60 9.84 16.99
C VAL A 54 22.86 9.10 16.55
N SER A 55 22.72 7.85 16.07
CA SER A 55 23.85 7.03 15.63
C SER A 55 24.56 7.62 14.40
N LEU A 56 23.80 8.17 13.45
CA LEU A 56 24.32 8.86 12.28
C LEU A 56 25.09 10.12 12.69
N GLN A 57 24.52 10.95 13.58
CA GLN A 57 25.20 12.14 14.08
C GLN A 57 26.51 11.80 14.82
N GLN A 58 26.53 10.71 15.59
CA GLN A 58 27.75 10.22 16.25
C GLN A 58 28.78 9.71 15.23
N TRP A 59 28.35 9.01 14.19
CA TRP A 59 29.23 8.52 13.12
C TRP A 59 29.89 9.67 12.36
N VAL A 60 29.15 10.73 12.05
CA VAL A 60 29.67 11.92 11.36
C VAL A 60 30.57 12.75 12.29
N GLY A 61 30.12 12.94 13.53
CA GLY A 61 30.78 13.80 14.52
C GLY A 61 30.39 15.28 14.35
N THR A 62 30.28 16.00 15.48
CA THR A 62 29.77 17.37 15.55
C THR A 62 30.57 18.37 14.72
N SER A 63 31.89 18.24 14.69
CA SER A 63 32.77 19.15 13.93
C SER A 63 32.62 19.00 12.41
N ARG A 64 32.47 17.76 11.91
CA ARG A 64 32.29 17.51 10.47
C ARG A 64 30.88 17.86 10.01
N LEU A 65 29.88 17.60 10.86
CA LEU A 65 28.51 18.00 10.57
C LEU A 65 28.41 19.52 10.37
N ALA A 66 29.03 20.30 11.25
CA ALA A 66 29.10 21.75 11.10
C ALA A 66 29.85 22.19 9.82
N GLU A 67 30.96 21.53 9.47
CA GLU A 67 31.69 21.78 8.22
C GLU A 67 30.81 21.55 6.97
N PHE A 68 30.01 20.48 6.97
CA PHE A 68 29.07 20.19 5.88
C PHE A 68 27.95 21.23 5.80
N GLU A 69 27.32 21.55 6.93
CA GLU A 69 26.22 22.52 7.01
C GLU A 69 26.64 23.95 6.63
N GLU A 70 27.91 24.33 6.83
CA GLU A 70 28.44 25.64 6.44
C GLU A 70 28.73 25.74 4.93
N GLY A 71 29.14 24.65 4.28
CA GLY A 71 29.65 24.69 2.90
C GLY A 71 28.80 23.98 1.85
N MET A 72 27.67 23.38 2.23
CA MET A 72 26.69 22.75 1.35
C MET A 72 25.27 23.09 1.85
N ASP A 73 24.27 23.02 0.97
CA ASP A 73 22.89 23.21 1.41
C ASP A 73 22.43 22.02 2.29
N ALA A 74 21.58 22.31 3.28
CA ALA A 74 21.17 21.34 4.29
C ALA A 74 20.52 20.08 3.69
N ILE A 75 19.83 20.20 2.56
CA ILE A 75 19.17 19.08 1.87
C ILE A 75 20.20 18.14 1.27
N THR A 76 21.18 18.68 0.54
CA THR A 76 22.27 17.88 -0.02
C THR A 76 23.08 17.21 1.08
N VAL A 77 23.38 17.91 2.20
CA VAL A 77 24.06 17.33 3.36
C VAL A 77 23.27 16.16 3.93
N GLN A 78 21.97 16.37 4.17
CA GLN A 78 21.10 15.33 4.70
C GLN A 78 21.07 14.10 3.79
N HIS A 79 20.82 14.26 2.49
CA HIS A 79 20.78 13.14 1.54
C HIS A 79 22.09 12.37 1.47
N LEU A 80 23.20 13.10 1.32
CA LEU A 80 24.52 12.54 1.17
C LEU A 80 24.94 11.74 2.42
N LEU A 81 24.68 12.26 3.61
CA LEU A 81 24.99 11.58 4.86
C LEU A 81 24.06 10.40 5.14
N THR A 82 22.76 10.55 4.91
CA THR A 82 21.77 9.47 5.09
C THR A 82 22.03 8.32 4.11
N ASP A 83 22.24 8.59 2.82
CA ASP A 83 22.54 7.58 1.82
C ASP A 83 23.87 6.88 2.13
N ALA A 84 24.92 7.61 2.50
CA ALA A 84 26.19 6.99 2.88
C ALA A 84 26.11 6.17 4.18
N TYR A 85 25.32 6.63 5.15
CA TYR A 85 25.09 5.88 6.38
C TYR A 85 24.41 4.55 6.07
N PHE A 86 23.26 4.54 5.40
CA PHE A 86 22.48 3.32 5.18
C PHE A 86 22.98 2.44 4.02
N PHE A 87 23.56 3.01 2.97
CA PHE A 87 23.92 2.27 1.76
C PHE A 87 25.42 2.03 1.60
N THR A 88 26.26 2.53 2.52
CA THR A 88 27.71 2.26 2.51
C THR A 88 28.23 1.78 3.86
N ASN A 89 27.91 2.47 4.95
CA ASN A 89 28.48 2.12 6.26
C ASN A 89 27.66 1.03 7.00
N HIS A 90 26.34 1.24 7.11
CA HIS A 90 25.36 0.42 7.83
C HIS A 90 24.40 -0.31 6.87
N THR A 91 24.95 -0.96 5.83
CA THR A 91 24.17 -1.68 4.79
C THR A 91 23.27 -2.80 5.30
N LYS A 92 23.44 -3.23 6.54
CA LYS A 92 22.62 -4.27 7.16
C LYS A 92 21.16 -3.82 7.33
N GLU A 93 20.91 -2.56 7.66
CA GLU A 93 19.53 -2.09 7.88
C GLU A 93 18.73 -2.13 6.59
N TRP A 94 19.32 -1.64 5.49
CA TRP A 94 18.76 -1.82 4.15
C TRP A 94 18.55 -3.30 3.78
N GLY A 95 19.53 -4.16 4.07
CA GLY A 95 19.42 -5.59 3.83
C GLY A 95 18.29 -6.26 4.62
N TYR A 96 18.11 -5.90 5.90
CA TYR A 96 17.04 -6.40 6.74
C TYR A 96 15.67 -5.90 6.29
N PHE A 97 15.56 -4.61 5.95
CA PHE A 97 14.35 -4.04 5.37
C PHE A 97 13.91 -4.81 4.12
N LEU A 98 14.85 -5.08 3.20
CA LEU A 98 14.56 -5.90 2.01
C LEU A 98 14.14 -7.33 2.37
N ILE A 99 14.78 -7.96 3.36
CA ILE A 99 14.41 -9.31 3.81
C ILE A 99 13.00 -9.34 4.38
N GLN A 100 12.58 -8.35 5.16
CA GLN A 100 11.21 -8.27 5.68
C GLN A 100 10.21 -8.12 4.53
N ASN A 101 10.45 -7.18 3.62
CA ASN A 101 9.59 -6.96 2.45
C ASN A 101 9.53 -8.20 1.52
N MET A 102 10.58 -9.03 1.48
CA MET A 102 10.60 -10.29 0.72
C MET A 102 9.76 -11.41 1.33
N LYS A 103 9.48 -11.41 2.65
CA LYS A 103 8.73 -12.49 3.32
C LYS A 103 7.29 -12.62 2.80
N GLU A 104 6.72 -11.52 2.31
CA GLU A 104 5.35 -11.47 1.78
C GLU A 104 5.28 -11.77 0.28
N ILE A 105 6.42 -11.86 -0.40
CA ILE A 105 6.50 -11.99 -1.86
C ILE A 105 6.60 -13.48 -2.25
N ILE A 106 5.65 -13.96 -3.05
CA ILE A 106 5.57 -15.37 -3.47
C ILE A 106 6.48 -15.68 -4.68
N GLN A 107 6.84 -14.68 -5.49
CA GLN A 107 7.49 -14.89 -6.80
C GLN A 107 9.03 -15.08 -6.70
N PRO A 108 9.59 -16.22 -7.15
CA PRO A 108 11.03 -16.51 -7.01
C PRO A 108 11.97 -15.56 -7.76
N LYS A 109 11.53 -15.00 -8.90
CA LYS A 109 12.34 -14.04 -9.68
C LYS A 109 12.48 -12.69 -8.95
N THR A 110 11.44 -12.29 -8.23
CA THR A 110 11.45 -11.08 -7.39
C THR A 110 12.41 -11.25 -6.23
N HIS A 111 12.41 -12.41 -5.58
CA HIS A 111 13.38 -12.74 -4.54
C HIS A 111 14.83 -12.66 -5.04
N GLN A 112 15.12 -13.17 -6.24
CA GLN A 112 16.47 -13.12 -6.81
C GLN A 112 16.96 -11.69 -7.05
N ILE A 113 16.10 -10.83 -7.61
CA ILE A 113 16.46 -9.43 -7.88
C ILE A 113 16.61 -8.65 -6.56
N LEU A 114 15.64 -8.76 -5.64
CA LEU A 114 15.70 -8.07 -4.35
C LEU A 114 16.89 -8.55 -3.50
N SER A 115 17.25 -9.83 -3.56
CA SER A 115 18.46 -10.34 -2.91
C SER A 115 19.72 -9.68 -3.46
N SER A 116 19.77 -9.38 -4.76
CA SER A 116 20.90 -8.66 -5.36
C SER A 116 20.99 -7.20 -4.94
N TRP A 117 19.91 -6.62 -4.41
CA TRP A 117 19.87 -5.22 -3.95
C TRP A 117 20.34 -5.04 -2.50
N GLN A 118 20.52 -6.11 -1.73
CA GLN A 118 20.95 -6.04 -0.33
C GLN A 118 22.32 -5.39 -0.13
N GLN A 119 23.13 -5.33 -1.18
CA GLN A 119 24.44 -4.69 -1.16
C GLN A 119 24.51 -3.60 -2.22
N PRO A 120 24.06 -2.37 -1.87
CA PRO A 120 24.26 -1.21 -2.73
C PRO A 120 25.74 -0.97 -3.02
N LEU A 121 26.01 -0.45 -4.20
CA LEU A 121 27.35 -0.08 -4.65
C LEU A 121 27.45 1.44 -4.68
N PHE A 122 28.46 2.00 -3.99
CA PHE A 122 28.82 3.40 -4.18
C PHE A 122 29.54 3.55 -5.53
N PHE A 123 29.00 4.39 -6.39
CA PHE A 123 29.44 4.58 -7.77
C PHE A 123 29.91 6.00 -8.00
N VAL A 124 31.09 6.10 -8.61
CA VAL A 124 31.65 7.36 -9.13
C VAL A 124 32.03 7.13 -10.58
N GLY A 125 31.40 7.86 -11.48
CA GLY A 125 31.60 7.68 -12.92
C GLY A 125 31.48 8.97 -13.71
N LYS A 126 31.97 8.93 -14.95
CA LYS A 126 31.84 10.03 -15.91
C LYS A 126 30.66 9.77 -16.82
N VAL A 127 29.78 10.75 -16.96
CA VAL A 127 28.60 10.69 -17.82
C VAL A 127 29.05 10.80 -19.28
N LEU A 128 28.77 9.76 -20.07
CA LEU A 128 29.15 9.70 -21.48
C LEU A 128 28.01 10.15 -22.39
N GLU A 129 26.78 9.78 -22.04
CA GLU A 129 25.60 9.97 -22.86
C GLU A 129 24.32 9.80 -22.04
N ILE A 130 23.25 10.49 -22.44
CA ILE A 130 21.90 10.35 -21.90
C ILE A 130 20.98 9.98 -23.06
N ILE A 131 20.19 8.91 -22.90
CA ILE A 131 19.26 8.41 -23.93
C ILE A 131 17.95 8.05 -23.24
N ASP A 132 16.84 8.71 -23.58
CA ASP A 132 15.49 8.38 -23.08
C ASP A 132 15.42 8.18 -21.55
N GLY A 133 16.09 9.05 -20.76
CA GLY A 133 16.12 8.96 -19.29
C GLY A 133 17.10 7.94 -18.70
N PHE A 134 17.94 7.33 -19.53
CA PHE A 134 19.03 6.44 -19.11
C PHE A 134 20.37 7.17 -19.17
N VAL A 135 21.14 7.06 -18.10
CA VAL A 135 22.50 7.63 -18.02
C VAL A 135 23.53 6.54 -18.34
N ILE A 136 24.30 6.73 -19.40
CA ILE A 136 25.44 5.87 -19.72
C ILE A 136 26.68 6.48 -19.09
N ALA A 137 27.26 5.80 -18.11
CA ALA A 137 28.41 6.28 -17.35
C ALA A 137 29.59 5.31 -17.40
N GLU A 138 30.81 5.85 -17.49
CA GLU A 138 32.05 5.11 -17.32
C GLU A 138 32.51 5.18 -15.87
N HIS A 139 32.64 4.04 -15.20
CA HIS A 139 33.17 3.96 -13.85
C HIS A 139 34.59 4.54 -13.79
N TYR A 140 34.83 5.49 -12.89
CA TYR A 140 36.06 6.27 -12.88
C TYR A 140 37.32 5.40 -12.72
N TYR A 141 37.25 4.41 -11.82
CA TYR A 141 38.34 3.50 -11.48
C TYR A 141 38.48 2.31 -12.43
N THR A 142 37.42 1.53 -12.67
CA THR A 142 37.49 0.28 -13.44
C THR A 142 37.41 0.49 -14.95
N LYS A 143 37.00 1.68 -15.41
CA LYS A 143 36.71 1.98 -16.82
C LYS A 143 35.58 1.14 -17.42
N GLU A 144 34.79 0.46 -16.59
CA GLU A 144 33.61 -0.25 -17.06
C GLU A 144 32.49 0.75 -17.38
N VAL A 145 31.85 0.56 -18.53
CA VAL A 145 30.68 1.35 -18.95
C VAL A 145 29.41 0.65 -18.51
N ILE A 146 28.59 1.36 -17.74
CA ILE A 146 27.31 0.89 -17.22
C ILE A 146 26.16 1.79 -17.67
N ILE A 147 24.94 1.29 -17.52
CA ILE A 147 23.70 2.02 -17.77
C ILE A 147 22.98 2.19 -16.43
N ILE A 148 22.77 3.43 -16.02
CA ILE A 148 22.02 3.77 -14.82
C ILE A 148 20.61 4.18 -15.26
N VAL A 149 19.61 3.49 -14.73
CA VAL A 149 18.19 3.72 -14.95
C VAL A 149 17.65 4.58 -13.81
N ASP A 150 16.57 5.34 -14.08
CA ASP A 150 15.84 6.13 -13.08
C ASP A 150 16.64 7.35 -12.59
N VAL A 151 17.23 8.07 -13.55
CA VAL A 151 18.06 9.26 -13.30
C VAL A 151 17.47 10.42 -14.09
N GLU A 152 16.76 11.31 -13.42
CA GLU A 152 16.11 12.47 -14.04
C GLU A 152 17.08 13.65 -14.16
N ILE A 153 17.94 13.66 -15.18
CA ILE A 153 18.90 14.77 -15.35
C ILE A 153 18.83 15.33 -16.77
N GLU A 154 19.04 16.63 -16.89
CA GLU A 154 19.11 17.35 -18.16
C GLU A 154 20.30 16.89 -19.03
N ASP A 155 20.19 17.07 -20.33
CA ASP A 155 21.20 16.67 -21.33
C ASP A 155 22.55 17.43 -21.22
N ASP A 156 22.62 18.47 -20.39
CA ASP A 156 23.76 19.38 -20.28
C ASP A 156 24.91 18.85 -19.40
N ILE A 157 24.69 17.77 -18.66
CA ILE A 157 25.69 17.12 -17.78
C ILE A 157 26.64 16.14 -18.48
N ILE A 158 26.63 16.08 -19.82
CA ILE A 158 27.53 15.20 -20.56
C ILE A 158 28.99 15.62 -20.31
N GLU A 159 29.85 14.64 -20.02
CA GLU A 159 31.25 14.77 -19.56
C GLU A 159 31.45 15.10 -18.08
N ASP A 160 30.38 15.39 -17.33
CA ASP A 160 30.45 15.61 -15.88
C ASP A 160 30.52 14.29 -15.11
N PHE A 161 30.77 14.38 -13.80
CA PHE A 161 30.85 13.22 -12.93
C PHE A 161 29.54 13.00 -12.18
N ILE A 162 29.09 11.75 -12.15
CA ILE A 162 27.94 11.30 -11.36
C ILE A 162 28.45 10.49 -10.15
N ILE A 163 27.96 10.86 -8.97
CA ILE A 163 28.24 10.21 -7.68
C ILE A 163 26.91 9.74 -7.12
N CYS A 164 26.75 8.44 -6.89
CA CYS A 164 25.47 7.88 -6.43
C CYS A 164 25.64 6.48 -5.83
N HIS A 165 24.59 5.99 -5.17
CA HIS A 165 24.45 4.58 -4.84
C HIS A 165 23.60 3.87 -5.88
N ILE A 166 24.07 2.71 -6.34
CA ILE A 166 23.38 1.93 -7.37
C ILE A 166 23.19 0.49 -6.94
N VAL A 167 22.15 -0.15 -7.47
CA VAL A 167 21.88 -1.59 -7.29
C VAL A 167 21.75 -2.31 -8.63
N PRO A 168 22.06 -3.62 -8.72
CA PRO A 168 22.02 -4.34 -9.98
C PRO A 168 20.64 -4.35 -10.66
N GLY A 169 20.65 -4.14 -11.98
CA GLY A 169 19.51 -4.30 -12.88
C GLY A 169 19.21 -5.76 -13.23
N ILE A 170 18.16 -5.99 -14.04
CA ILE A 170 17.84 -7.36 -14.50
C ILE A 170 18.88 -7.79 -15.55
N HIS A 171 19.22 -6.87 -16.44
CA HIS A 171 20.17 -7.12 -17.51
C HIS A 171 21.59 -6.78 -17.05
N GLN A 172 22.56 -7.50 -17.61
CA GLN A 172 23.97 -7.26 -17.31
C GLN A 172 24.35 -5.80 -17.66
N ARG A 173 25.09 -5.14 -16.75
CA ARG A 173 25.51 -3.73 -16.82
C ARG A 173 24.40 -2.68 -16.70
N TYR A 174 23.16 -3.11 -16.46
CA TYR A 174 22.11 -2.20 -16.00
C TYR A 174 22.18 -2.08 -14.50
N TYR A 175 21.94 -0.87 -14.01
CA TYR A 175 21.88 -0.56 -12.60
C TYR A 175 20.76 0.43 -12.36
N TYR A 176 20.09 0.32 -11.22
CA TYR A 176 19.11 1.31 -10.78
C TYR A 176 19.80 2.30 -9.85
N LEU A 177 19.54 3.59 -10.04
CA LEU A 177 19.83 4.59 -9.01
C LEU A 177 19.06 4.21 -7.74
N LEU A 178 19.71 4.17 -6.59
CA LEU A 178 19.05 3.76 -5.35
C LEU A 178 18.19 4.89 -4.79
N SER A 179 18.82 6.01 -4.42
CA SER A 179 18.16 7.16 -3.78
C SER A 179 18.45 8.43 -4.57
N SER A 180 19.61 9.06 -4.34
CA SER A 180 19.98 10.33 -4.97
C SER A 180 21.25 10.21 -5.82
N ALA A 181 21.40 11.13 -6.78
CA ALA A 181 22.62 11.32 -7.56
C ALA A 181 23.13 12.75 -7.40
N ILE A 182 24.43 12.89 -7.24
CA ILE A 182 25.13 14.18 -7.21
C ILE A 182 25.91 14.33 -8.50
N ILE A 183 25.73 15.46 -9.17
CA ILE A 183 26.47 15.82 -10.37
C ILE A 183 27.52 16.86 -10.01
N LEU A 184 28.75 16.51 -10.39
CA LEU A 184 29.94 17.31 -10.20
C LEU A 184 30.47 17.71 -11.58
N GLU A 185 30.49 19.02 -11.84
CA GLU A 185 30.99 19.56 -13.11
C GLU A 185 32.41 19.06 -13.42
N LYS A 186 32.70 18.82 -14.70
CA LYS A 186 33.99 18.29 -15.17
C LYS A 186 35.22 19.13 -14.77
N ASN A 187 35.04 20.44 -14.55
CA ASN A 187 36.08 21.35 -14.08
C ASN A 187 36.54 21.05 -12.64
N HIS A 188 35.72 20.33 -11.86
CA HIS A 188 36.00 19.90 -10.49
C HIS A 188 36.56 18.47 -10.40
N GLY A 189 36.93 17.84 -11.53
CA GLY A 189 37.50 16.49 -11.57
C GLY A 189 38.79 16.28 -10.74
N GLN A 190 39.44 17.36 -10.28
CA GLN A 190 40.56 17.30 -9.34
C GLN A 190 40.17 16.66 -7.99
N VAL A 191 38.92 16.83 -7.54
CA VAL A 191 38.44 16.17 -6.32
C VAL A 191 38.40 14.66 -6.48
N ILE A 192 37.87 14.17 -7.60
CA ILE A 192 37.82 12.73 -7.87
C ILE A 192 39.24 12.16 -8.05
N ALA A 193 40.17 12.94 -8.59
CA ALA A 193 41.59 12.58 -8.63
C ALA A 193 42.21 12.46 -7.22
N LYS A 194 41.85 13.36 -6.29
CA LYS A 194 42.26 13.30 -4.89
C LYS A 194 41.74 12.04 -4.19
N TRP A 195 40.49 11.65 -4.44
CA TRP A 195 39.93 10.41 -3.89
C TRP A 195 40.66 9.18 -4.40
N ARG A 196 41.04 9.17 -5.68
CA ARG A 196 41.85 8.10 -6.27
C ARG A 196 43.23 8.02 -5.63
N GLN A 197 43.88 9.15 -5.39
CA GLN A 197 45.17 9.16 -4.70
C GLN A 197 45.04 8.57 -3.28
N ARG A 198 44.01 8.96 -2.52
CA ARG A 198 43.75 8.37 -1.20
C ARG A 198 43.53 6.86 -1.26
N PHE A 199 42.81 6.37 -2.26
CA PHE A 199 42.60 4.94 -2.47
C PHE A 199 43.92 4.20 -2.73
N GLU A 200 44.78 4.75 -3.61
CA GLU A 200 46.09 4.18 -3.94
C GLU A 200 47.04 4.19 -2.71
N GLU A 201 46.96 5.21 -1.85
CA GLU A 201 47.74 5.32 -0.61
C GLU A 201 47.24 4.40 0.51
N ALA A 202 45.92 4.20 0.63
CA ALA A 202 45.31 3.39 1.68
C ALA A 202 45.42 1.87 1.45
N ASN A 203 45.84 1.45 0.25
CA ASN A 203 46.15 0.06 -0.10
C ASN A 203 44.99 -0.95 0.11
N PHE A 204 43.74 -0.52 -0.14
CA PHE A 204 42.58 -1.42 -0.17
C PHE A 204 42.51 -2.21 -1.48
N GLU A 205 42.12 -3.48 -1.41
CA GLU A 205 41.92 -4.33 -2.60
C GLU A 205 40.60 -4.02 -3.35
N GLN A 206 39.60 -3.46 -2.66
CA GLN A 206 38.27 -3.20 -3.21
C GLN A 206 37.81 -1.76 -2.93
N HIS A 207 37.23 -1.10 -3.93
CA HIS A 207 36.70 0.26 -3.79
C HIS A 207 35.59 0.36 -2.72
N SER A 208 34.75 -0.68 -2.61
CA SER A 208 33.67 -0.74 -1.62
C SER A 208 34.18 -0.64 -0.18
N LEU A 209 35.31 -1.28 0.13
CA LEU A 209 35.93 -1.21 1.45
C LEU A 209 36.54 0.16 1.72
N PHE A 210 37.22 0.73 0.72
CA PHE A 210 37.76 2.09 0.82
C PHE A 210 36.67 3.11 1.12
N PHE A 211 35.57 3.12 0.35
CA PHE A 211 34.48 4.06 0.61
C PHE A 211 33.78 3.76 1.94
N LYS A 212 33.70 2.51 2.38
CA LYS A 212 33.16 2.20 3.71
C LYS A 212 33.91 2.91 4.86
N GLU A 213 35.23 3.04 4.74
CA GLU A 213 36.07 3.69 5.76
C GLU A 213 36.26 5.19 5.52
N HIS A 214 36.32 5.64 4.25
CA HIS A 214 36.74 7.00 3.89
C HIS A 214 35.66 7.85 3.19
N ILE A 215 34.40 7.41 3.12
CA ILE A 215 33.34 8.18 2.42
C ILE A 215 33.14 9.58 3.00
N LEU A 216 33.24 9.75 4.32
CA LEU A 216 33.14 11.07 4.97
C LEU A 216 34.30 11.99 4.57
N ASP A 217 35.53 11.46 4.47
CA ASP A 217 36.70 12.25 4.04
C ASP A 217 36.58 12.66 2.57
N CYS A 218 35.95 11.80 1.75
CA CYS A 218 35.65 12.10 0.36
C CYS A 218 34.63 13.24 0.26
N PHE A 219 33.56 13.17 1.06
CA PHE A 219 32.54 14.20 1.11
C PHE A 219 33.04 15.55 1.63
N SER A 220 33.99 15.58 2.57
CA SER A 220 34.65 16.82 2.99
C SER A 220 35.34 17.54 1.83
N ASP A 221 35.78 16.84 0.79
CA ASP A 221 36.35 17.50 -0.40
C ASP A 221 35.31 18.10 -1.35
N LEU A 222 34.02 17.77 -1.18
CA LEU A 222 32.93 18.37 -1.96
C LEU A 222 32.45 19.70 -1.36
N VAL A 223 32.78 19.97 -0.09
CA VAL A 223 32.37 21.17 0.63
C VAL A 223 32.87 22.43 -0.07
N GLY A 224 31.97 23.38 -0.31
CA GLY A 224 32.27 24.63 -1.01
C GLY A 224 32.31 24.53 -2.55
N LEU A 225 32.06 23.35 -3.13
CA LEU A 225 31.87 23.20 -4.57
C LEU A 225 30.39 23.35 -4.94
N LYS A 226 30.13 23.91 -6.12
CA LYS A 226 28.79 23.86 -6.70
C LYS A 226 28.51 22.41 -7.11
N THR A 227 27.62 21.77 -6.39
CA THR A 227 27.10 20.45 -6.73
C THR A 227 25.64 20.62 -7.15
N ILE A 228 25.22 19.89 -8.18
CA ILE A 228 23.81 19.79 -8.55
C ILE A 228 23.35 18.46 -7.97
N SER A 229 22.56 18.49 -6.91
CA SER A 229 21.86 17.32 -6.40
C SER A 229 20.62 17.07 -7.27
N ASN A 230 20.48 15.84 -7.79
CA ASN A 230 19.25 15.40 -8.42
C ASN A 230 18.26 14.85 -7.39
N SER A 231 18.28 15.40 -6.17
CA SER A 231 17.24 15.10 -5.20
C SER A 231 15.99 15.84 -5.65
N GLU A 232 15.14 15.20 -6.44
CA GLU A 232 13.71 15.35 -6.22
C GLU A 232 13.32 14.69 -4.88
N VAL A 233 13.93 15.14 -3.78
CA VAL A 233 13.09 15.58 -2.68
C VAL A 233 12.71 17.00 -3.07
N ARG A 234 11.73 17.06 -3.97
CA ARG A 234 10.63 18.01 -3.88
C ARG A 234 10.54 18.42 -2.42
N ASP A 235 10.99 19.64 -2.09
CA ASP A 235 10.92 20.19 -0.73
C ASP A 235 9.65 19.63 -0.11
N LEU A 236 9.73 18.95 1.05
CA LEU A 236 8.52 18.65 1.83
C LEU A 236 7.98 20.00 2.25
N ASP A 237 7.28 20.63 1.32
CA ASP A 237 6.79 21.95 1.46
C ASP A 237 5.68 21.79 2.49
N LEU A 238 5.98 22.27 3.69
CA LEU A 238 5.07 22.18 4.84
C LEU A 238 3.70 22.77 4.49
N GLY A 239 3.62 23.69 3.53
CA GLY A 239 2.38 24.22 2.97
C GLY A 239 1.62 23.22 2.07
N ALA A 240 2.31 22.43 1.26
CA ALA A 240 1.77 21.36 0.43
C ALA A 240 1.31 20.19 1.31
N LEU A 241 2.13 19.77 2.29
CA LEU A 241 1.73 18.78 3.29
C LEU A 241 0.48 19.24 4.04
N TYR A 242 0.46 20.48 4.52
CA TYR A 242 -0.73 21.05 5.16
C TYR A 242 -1.97 20.98 4.25
N LEU A 243 -1.81 21.29 2.96
CA LEU A 243 -2.91 21.19 1.99
C LEU A 243 -3.35 19.75 1.72
N ILE A 244 -2.44 18.77 1.74
CA ILE A 244 -2.78 17.35 1.65
C ILE A 244 -3.54 16.90 2.89
N VAL A 245 -3.04 17.21 4.09
CA VAL A 245 -3.74 16.91 5.35
C VAL A 245 -5.13 17.55 5.37
N SER A 246 -5.25 18.82 4.98
CA SER A 246 -6.56 19.48 4.88
C SER A 246 -7.47 18.88 3.80
N LEU A 247 -6.91 18.33 2.71
CA LEU A 247 -7.70 17.58 1.73
C LEU A 247 -8.22 16.28 2.35
N ASP A 248 -7.37 15.54 3.07
CA ASP A 248 -7.77 14.31 3.75
C ASP A 248 -8.85 14.57 4.79
N GLU A 249 -8.72 15.62 5.60
CA GLU A 249 -9.77 16.08 6.53
C GLU A 249 -11.10 16.35 5.80
N LEU A 250 -11.05 17.06 4.67
CA LEU A 250 -12.25 17.33 3.85
C LEU A 250 -12.86 16.06 3.26
N LEU A 251 -12.04 15.12 2.79
CA LEU A 251 -12.49 13.83 2.29
C LEU A 251 -13.15 13.00 3.40
N ILE A 252 -12.55 13.01 4.59
CA ILE A 252 -13.11 12.42 5.81
C ILE A 252 -14.48 13.03 6.11
N ASP A 253 -14.60 14.36 6.15
CA ASP A 253 -15.86 15.06 6.39
C ASP A 253 -16.94 14.71 5.37
N LEU A 254 -16.55 14.55 4.10
CA LEU A 254 -17.43 14.16 3.01
C LEU A 254 -17.75 12.66 2.94
N ASP A 255 -17.19 11.83 3.85
CA ASP A 255 -17.36 10.36 3.89
C ASP A 255 -16.85 9.65 2.63
N VAL A 256 -15.75 10.14 2.06
CA VAL A 256 -15.12 9.59 0.86
C VAL A 256 -13.62 9.41 1.06
N LYS A 257 -13.04 8.40 0.42
CA LYS A 257 -11.58 8.24 0.30
C LYS A 257 -11.21 8.15 -1.17
N ASN A 258 -10.17 8.89 -1.58
CA ASN A 258 -9.61 8.72 -2.91
C ASN A 258 -8.12 9.10 -2.92
N ASP A 259 -7.27 8.09 -2.71
CA ASP A 259 -5.81 8.25 -2.68
C ASP A 259 -5.26 8.72 -4.04
N ARG A 260 -5.94 8.38 -5.15
CA ARG A 260 -5.56 8.85 -6.48
C ARG A 260 -5.76 10.35 -6.63
N LEU A 261 -6.86 10.88 -6.10
CA LEU A 261 -7.13 12.31 -6.11
C LEU A 261 -6.13 13.06 -5.22
N ALA A 262 -5.86 12.54 -4.01
CA ALA A 262 -4.85 13.10 -3.12
C ALA A 262 -3.46 13.09 -3.79
N PHE A 263 -3.13 12.03 -4.51
CA PHE A 263 -1.88 11.93 -5.25
C PHE A 263 -1.80 12.86 -6.47
N VAL A 264 -2.87 12.99 -7.26
CA VAL A 264 -2.94 14.03 -8.33
C VAL A 264 -2.74 15.41 -7.72
N PHE A 265 -3.37 15.67 -6.58
CA PHE A 265 -3.25 16.95 -5.90
C PHE A 265 -1.83 17.21 -5.40
N PHE A 266 -1.20 16.20 -4.79
CA PHE A 266 0.19 16.27 -4.34
C PHE A 266 1.12 16.62 -5.52
N ASN A 267 1.05 15.88 -6.62
CA ASN A 267 1.90 16.16 -7.78
C ASN A 267 1.61 17.53 -8.40
N TYR A 268 0.33 17.91 -8.50
CA TYR A 268 -0.05 19.26 -8.93
C TYR A 268 0.57 20.35 -8.05
N LEU A 269 0.55 20.18 -6.72
CA LEU A 269 1.12 21.14 -5.78
C LEU A 269 2.65 21.26 -5.92
N MET A 270 3.31 20.12 -6.08
CA MET A 270 4.77 20.03 -6.22
C MET A 270 5.23 20.61 -7.55
N ASP A 271 4.68 20.16 -8.67
CA ASP A 271 5.11 20.55 -10.02
C ASP A 271 4.85 22.05 -10.30
N ASN A 272 3.84 22.64 -9.66
CA ASN A 272 3.51 24.05 -9.85
C ASN A 272 4.08 24.98 -8.75
N GLY A 273 4.80 24.46 -7.74
CA GLY A 273 5.40 25.23 -6.65
C GLY A 273 4.43 26.18 -5.94
N LEU A 274 3.16 25.76 -5.80
CA LEU A 274 2.04 26.67 -5.49
C LEU A 274 1.90 27.02 -4.00
N SER A 275 2.47 26.19 -3.14
CA SER A 275 2.34 26.26 -1.69
C SER A 275 2.78 27.59 -1.07
N GLN A 276 3.85 28.21 -1.58
CA GLN A 276 4.43 29.44 -1.03
C GLN A 276 3.74 30.71 -1.54
N ARG A 277 2.93 30.63 -2.61
CA ARG A 277 2.38 31.81 -3.33
C ARG A 277 0.87 32.01 -3.16
N LEU A 278 0.18 31.10 -2.46
CA LEU A 278 -1.28 31.12 -2.34
C LEU A 278 -1.76 32.01 -1.19
N ARG A 279 -2.47 33.09 -1.53
CA ARG A 279 -3.13 33.99 -0.55
C ARG A 279 -4.39 33.41 0.12
N LYS A 280 -5.04 32.40 -0.48
CA LYS A 280 -6.23 31.71 0.05
C LYS A 280 -6.20 30.23 -0.34
N LYS A 281 -5.86 29.39 0.62
CA LYS A 281 -5.65 27.94 0.48
C LYS A 281 -6.97 27.18 0.30
N GLU A 282 -8.03 27.70 0.91
CA GLU A 282 -9.40 27.17 0.91
C GLU A 282 -10.00 27.11 -0.49
N GLY A 283 -9.66 28.08 -1.34
CA GLY A 283 -10.11 28.11 -2.73
C GLY A 283 -9.50 27.01 -3.60
N LEU A 284 -8.32 26.52 -3.23
CA LEU A 284 -7.66 25.41 -3.91
C LEU A 284 -8.19 24.06 -3.43
N LEU A 285 -8.43 23.91 -2.13
CA LEU A 285 -9.08 22.73 -1.54
C LEU A 285 -10.49 22.51 -2.12
N ALA A 286 -11.30 23.57 -2.21
CA ALA A 286 -12.58 23.48 -2.91
C ALA A 286 -12.41 23.11 -4.40
N ALA A 287 -11.35 23.59 -5.05
CA ALA A 287 -11.14 23.32 -6.46
C ALA A 287 -10.74 21.87 -6.78
N ILE A 288 -9.95 21.23 -5.91
CA ILE A 288 -9.56 19.82 -6.11
C ILE A 288 -10.75 18.88 -5.91
N ILE A 289 -11.66 19.18 -4.97
CA ILE A 289 -12.90 18.42 -4.80
C ILE A 289 -13.82 18.60 -6.02
N ASP A 290 -14.01 19.84 -6.50
CA ASP A 290 -14.78 20.12 -7.73
C ASP A 290 -14.15 19.44 -8.96
N PHE A 291 -12.82 19.37 -9.04
CA PHE A 291 -12.11 18.63 -10.08
C PHE A 291 -12.40 17.13 -9.96
N GLY A 292 -12.24 16.56 -8.77
CA GLY A 292 -12.47 15.14 -8.53
C GLY A 292 -13.89 14.69 -8.89
N ILE A 293 -14.90 15.54 -8.67
CA ILE A 293 -16.29 15.26 -9.08
C ILE A 293 -16.47 15.34 -10.60
N ARG A 294 -15.79 16.27 -11.28
CA ARG A 294 -15.91 16.45 -12.75
C ARG A 294 -15.20 15.35 -13.54
N TYR A 295 -14.13 14.78 -12.98
CA TYR A 295 -13.32 13.71 -13.59
C TYR A 295 -13.59 12.34 -12.97
N ASP A 296 -14.73 12.18 -12.29
CA ASP A 296 -15.21 10.91 -11.72
C ASP A 296 -14.25 10.23 -10.71
N PHE A 297 -13.31 10.96 -10.12
CA PHE A 297 -12.59 10.51 -8.92
C PHE A 297 -13.54 10.43 -7.72
N LEU A 298 -14.48 11.37 -7.63
CA LEU A 298 -15.46 11.42 -6.55
C LEU A 298 -16.88 11.32 -7.13
N PRO A 299 -17.81 10.64 -6.44
CA PRO A 299 -19.22 10.71 -6.78
C PRO A 299 -19.75 12.15 -6.66
N ARG A 300 -20.90 12.45 -7.28
CA ARG A 300 -21.55 13.78 -7.21
C ARG A 300 -22.20 14.04 -5.85
N ILE A 301 -21.39 14.17 -4.81
CA ILE A 301 -21.80 14.31 -3.41
C ILE A 301 -22.09 15.75 -2.98
N ILE A 302 -21.46 16.73 -3.63
CA ILE A 302 -21.61 18.15 -3.30
C ILE A 302 -21.58 18.99 -4.57
N THR A 303 -22.31 20.11 -4.57
CA THR A 303 -22.29 21.05 -5.71
C THR A 303 -21.17 22.07 -5.52
N GLN A 304 -20.62 22.58 -6.63
CA GLN A 304 -19.61 23.65 -6.61
C GLN A 304 -20.05 24.86 -5.76
N ARG A 305 -21.34 25.22 -5.80
CA ARG A 305 -21.90 26.32 -5.01
C ARG A 305 -21.80 26.04 -3.51
N LYS A 306 -22.27 24.86 -3.08
CA LYS A 306 -22.26 24.46 -1.67
C LYS A 306 -20.83 24.31 -1.14
N LEU A 307 -19.92 23.84 -1.99
CA LEU A 307 -18.49 23.75 -1.67
C LEU A 307 -17.84 25.13 -1.49
N ALA A 308 -18.20 26.10 -2.34
CA ALA A 308 -17.73 27.48 -2.20
C ALA A 308 -18.26 28.16 -0.92
N GLU A 309 -19.53 27.91 -0.58
CA GLU A 309 -20.15 28.36 0.67
C GLU A 309 -19.45 27.73 1.90
N MET A 310 -19.20 26.42 1.87
CA MET A 310 -18.53 25.67 2.95
C MET A 310 -17.11 26.18 3.22
N MET A 311 -16.37 26.51 2.16
CA MET A 311 -14.98 26.98 2.26
C MET A 311 -14.84 28.51 2.33
N ASN A 312 -15.96 29.23 2.42
CA ASN A 312 -16.01 30.71 2.45
C ASN A 312 -15.22 31.39 1.30
N VAL A 313 -15.40 30.88 0.08
CA VAL A 313 -14.77 31.39 -1.15
C VAL A 313 -15.81 31.66 -2.25
N SER A 314 -15.41 32.40 -3.29
CA SER A 314 -16.30 32.60 -4.44
C SER A 314 -16.34 31.36 -5.34
N THR A 315 -17.50 31.04 -5.90
CA THR A 315 -17.66 29.97 -6.91
C THR A 315 -16.74 30.17 -8.12
N SER A 316 -16.49 31.43 -8.49
CA SER A 316 -15.56 31.76 -9.58
C SER A 316 -14.11 31.37 -9.26
N SER A 317 -13.69 31.46 -8.00
CA SER A 317 -12.36 31.04 -7.54
C SER A 317 -12.20 29.53 -7.63
N VAL A 318 -13.21 28.78 -7.17
CA VAL A 318 -13.26 27.31 -7.23
C VAL A 318 -13.11 26.86 -8.68
N ARG A 319 -13.96 27.38 -9.58
CA ARG A 319 -13.93 27.03 -11.00
C ARG A 319 -12.59 27.36 -11.66
N ARG A 320 -11.99 28.51 -11.33
CA ARG A 320 -10.70 28.92 -11.89
C ARG A 320 -9.58 27.95 -11.54
N TYR A 321 -9.44 27.60 -10.27
CA TYR A 321 -8.40 26.65 -9.84
C TYR A 321 -8.71 25.23 -10.30
N SER A 322 -9.98 24.83 -10.32
CA SER A 322 -10.36 23.48 -10.74
C SER A 322 -10.04 23.26 -12.22
N ASN A 323 -10.20 24.29 -13.06
CA ASN A 323 -9.76 24.24 -14.46
C ASN A 323 -8.24 24.20 -14.62
N LYS A 324 -7.46 24.75 -13.69
CA LYS A 324 -6.00 24.65 -13.72
C LYS A 324 -5.52 23.24 -13.37
N ILE A 325 -6.12 22.63 -12.35
CA ILE A 325 -5.84 21.24 -11.98
C ILE A 325 -6.23 20.31 -13.13
N ALA A 326 -7.39 20.55 -13.76
CA ALA A 326 -7.81 19.81 -14.94
C ALA A 326 -6.81 19.90 -16.10
N TYR A 327 -6.31 21.10 -16.40
CA TYR A 327 -5.31 21.29 -17.44
C TYR A 327 -4.03 20.50 -17.14
N TYR A 328 -3.53 20.59 -15.90
CA TYR A 328 -2.36 19.82 -15.47
C TYR A 328 -2.61 18.31 -15.60
N PHE A 329 -3.76 17.82 -15.14
CA PHE A 329 -4.11 16.41 -15.22
C PHE A 329 -4.16 15.89 -16.67
N GLU A 330 -4.68 16.69 -17.61
CA GLU A 330 -4.81 16.28 -19.01
C GLU A 330 -3.52 16.38 -19.83
N GLN A 331 -2.60 17.26 -19.44
CA GLN A 331 -1.44 17.62 -20.27
C GLN A 331 -0.10 17.17 -19.67
N ASP A 332 0.02 17.19 -18.34
CA ASP A 332 1.31 17.09 -17.64
C ASP A 332 1.38 15.84 -16.73
N PHE A 333 0.25 15.28 -16.32
CA PHE A 333 0.20 14.14 -15.39
C PHE A 333 0.41 12.79 -16.10
N ASP A 334 1.36 11.97 -15.63
CA ASP A 334 1.58 10.61 -16.15
C ASP A 334 0.61 9.60 -15.52
N ASP A 335 -0.38 9.16 -16.32
CA ASP A 335 -1.39 8.18 -15.90
C ASP A 335 -0.80 6.83 -15.46
N ASN A 336 0.40 6.45 -15.92
CA ASN A 336 1.05 5.20 -15.50
C ASN A 336 1.39 5.19 -14.00
N VAL A 337 1.40 6.36 -13.36
CA VAL A 337 1.68 6.50 -11.94
C VAL A 337 0.51 5.98 -11.08
N PHE A 338 -0.72 5.93 -11.59
CA PHE A 338 -1.86 5.38 -10.85
C PHE A 338 -1.77 3.88 -10.56
N GLU A 339 -1.03 3.13 -11.38
CA GLU A 339 -0.80 1.70 -11.13
C GLU A 339 -0.02 1.48 -9.83
N LYS A 340 0.77 2.47 -9.38
CA LYS A 340 1.54 2.41 -8.13
C LYS A 340 0.65 2.56 -6.88
N LEU A 341 -0.55 3.11 -7.01
CA LEU A 341 -1.50 3.36 -5.90
C LEU A 341 -2.57 2.29 -5.74
N ARG A 342 -2.57 1.23 -6.56
CA ARG A 342 -3.56 0.16 -6.40
C ARG A 342 -3.31 -0.59 -5.09
N GLN A 343 -4.07 -0.23 -4.07
CA GLN A 343 -4.18 -1.04 -2.86
C GLN A 343 -5.00 -2.29 -3.15
N PRO A 344 -4.66 -3.43 -2.52
CA PRO A 344 -5.46 -4.64 -2.62
C PRO A 344 -6.84 -4.38 -2.00
N SER A 345 -7.88 -4.55 -2.80
CA SER A 345 -9.25 -4.57 -2.30
C SER A 345 -9.59 -5.96 -1.77
N TYR A 346 -10.39 -6.03 -0.72
CA TYR A 346 -10.92 -7.27 -0.18
C TYR A 346 -12.44 -7.20 -0.04
N GLN A 347 -13.10 -8.34 0.12
CA GLN A 347 -14.55 -8.41 0.27
C GLN A 347 -14.93 -8.63 1.74
N ILE A 348 -15.97 -7.93 2.19
CA ILE A 348 -16.64 -8.11 3.47
C ILE A 348 -18.11 -8.42 3.16
N GLY A 349 -18.67 -9.43 3.82
CA GLY A 349 -20.08 -9.77 3.58
C GLY A 349 -20.53 -11.08 4.22
N THR A 350 -21.82 -11.33 4.09
CA THR A 350 -22.48 -12.58 4.50
C THR A 350 -22.94 -13.41 3.31
N ASP A 351 -22.99 -12.81 2.11
CA ASP A 351 -23.34 -13.47 0.87
C ASP A 351 -22.21 -14.36 0.34
N ALA A 352 -22.60 -15.35 -0.46
CA ALA A 352 -21.65 -16.07 -1.29
C ALA A 352 -21.00 -15.15 -2.31
N ASN A 353 -19.70 -15.29 -2.52
CA ASN A 353 -19.04 -14.66 -3.67
C ASN A 353 -18.85 -15.65 -4.84
N MET A 354 -18.31 -15.13 -5.94
CA MET A 354 -18.04 -15.93 -7.14
C MET A 354 -16.99 -17.02 -6.88
N ASP A 355 -16.07 -16.81 -5.96
CA ASP A 355 -15.03 -17.79 -5.65
C ASP A 355 -15.58 -18.95 -4.81
N ASP A 356 -16.50 -18.68 -3.87
CA ASP A 356 -17.29 -19.73 -3.18
C ASP A 356 -18.05 -20.59 -4.20
N TYR A 357 -18.64 -19.94 -5.21
CA TYR A 357 -19.39 -20.66 -6.23
C TYR A 357 -18.48 -21.56 -7.08
N LYS A 358 -17.30 -21.06 -7.49
CA LYS A 358 -16.29 -21.86 -8.20
C LYS A 358 -15.76 -23.00 -7.33
N GLU A 359 -15.51 -22.76 -6.04
CA GLU A 359 -15.04 -23.78 -5.10
C GLU A 359 -16.08 -24.90 -4.96
N TRP A 360 -17.36 -24.55 -4.82
CA TRP A 360 -18.44 -25.53 -4.82
C TRP A 360 -18.49 -26.34 -6.13
N GLN A 361 -18.39 -25.69 -7.29
CA GLN A 361 -18.37 -26.39 -8.59
C GLN A 361 -17.20 -27.36 -8.69
N LEU A 362 -16.00 -26.94 -8.23
CA LEU A 362 -14.81 -27.77 -8.21
C LEU A 362 -14.98 -28.98 -7.28
N GLN A 363 -15.52 -28.76 -6.07
CA GLN A 363 -15.81 -29.83 -5.12
C GLN A 363 -16.77 -30.85 -5.73
N LYS A 364 -17.80 -30.39 -6.45
CA LYS A 364 -18.75 -31.27 -7.15
C LYS A 364 -18.13 -32.10 -8.26
N HIS A 365 -17.16 -31.55 -9.00
CA HIS A 365 -16.38 -32.38 -9.94
C HIS A 365 -15.55 -33.44 -9.22
N PHE A 366 -15.03 -33.13 -8.03
CA PHE A 366 -14.21 -34.04 -7.24
C PHE A 366 -14.98 -35.16 -6.53
N GLU A 367 -16.27 -35.00 -6.24
CA GLU A 367 -17.07 -36.00 -5.51
C GLU A 367 -17.04 -37.41 -6.14
N LYS A 368 -16.79 -37.51 -7.46
CA LYS A 368 -16.69 -38.79 -8.19
C LYS A 368 -15.26 -39.21 -8.53
N MET A 369 -14.27 -38.44 -8.11
CA MET A 369 -12.85 -38.68 -8.38
C MET A 369 -12.16 -39.25 -7.15
N ILE A 370 -11.23 -40.17 -7.36
CA ILE A 370 -10.38 -40.72 -6.30
C ILE A 370 -8.96 -40.21 -6.56
N PHE A 371 -8.41 -39.48 -5.59
CA PHE A 371 -7.04 -38.99 -5.63
C PHE A 371 -6.16 -39.87 -4.76
N THR A 372 -5.05 -40.37 -5.32
CA THR A 372 -4.08 -41.19 -4.59
C THR A 372 -2.97 -40.35 -3.95
N ASN A 373 -2.80 -39.10 -4.37
CA ASN A 373 -1.85 -38.13 -3.80
C ASN A 373 -2.30 -36.68 -4.06
N ASP A 374 -1.74 -35.73 -3.30
CA ASP A 374 -2.08 -34.30 -3.38
C ASP A 374 -1.63 -33.64 -4.69
N VAL A 375 -0.59 -34.17 -5.36
CA VAL A 375 -0.10 -33.63 -6.63
C VAL A 375 -1.12 -33.85 -7.75
N ASP A 376 -1.75 -35.01 -7.79
CA ASP A 376 -2.79 -35.35 -8.76
C ASP A 376 -4.07 -34.56 -8.49
N ARG A 377 -4.40 -34.31 -7.22
CA ARG A 377 -5.50 -33.39 -6.84
C ARG A 377 -5.25 -31.98 -7.38
N LYS A 378 -4.08 -31.40 -7.11
CA LYS A 378 -3.71 -30.05 -7.60
C LYS A 378 -3.64 -29.95 -9.12
N ARG A 379 -3.20 -31.02 -9.80
CA ARG A 379 -3.21 -31.08 -11.27
C ARG A 379 -4.63 -31.10 -11.85
N MET A 380 -5.55 -31.83 -11.21
CA MET A 380 -6.95 -31.87 -11.64
C MET A 380 -7.69 -30.57 -11.31
N GLU A 381 -7.39 -29.95 -10.17
CA GLU A 381 -7.87 -28.61 -9.81
C GLU A 381 -7.58 -27.61 -10.93
N LYS A 382 -6.32 -27.50 -11.36
CA LYS A 382 -5.93 -26.63 -12.47
C LYS A 382 -6.57 -26.99 -13.82
N LYS A 383 -6.92 -28.26 -14.06
CA LYS A 383 -7.59 -28.70 -15.29
C LYS A 383 -9.08 -28.38 -15.31
N LEU A 384 -9.70 -28.39 -14.13
CA LEU A 384 -11.14 -28.14 -13.96
C LEU A 384 -11.42 -26.67 -13.64
N GLU A 385 -10.40 -25.89 -13.34
CA GLU A 385 -10.46 -24.44 -13.18
C GLU A 385 -11.17 -23.80 -14.39
N GLY A 386 -12.28 -23.11 -14.12
CA GLY A 386 -13.11 -22.47 -15.14
C GLY A 386 -14.05 -23.39 -15.92
N ILE A 387 -14.10 -24.70 -15.62
CA ILE A 387 -15.05 -25.63 -16.23
C ILE A 387 -16.32 -25.69 -15.38
N PRO A 388 -17.47 -25.14 -15.83
CA PRO A 388 -18.68 -25.12 -15.03
C PRO A 388 -19.19 -26.53 -14.76
N PHE A 389 -19.51 -26.80 -13.49
CA PHE A 389 -20.17 -28.06 -13.12
C PHE A 389 -21.60 -28.07 -13.65
N LYS A 390 -22.02 -29.21 -14.21
CA LYS A 390 -23.41 -29.44 -14.64
C LYS A 390 -24.16 -30.17 -13.53
N PRO A 391 -25.13 -29.52 -12.85
CA PRO A 391 -25.90 -30.16 -11.79
C PRO A 391 -26.61 -31.43 -12.27
N ILE A 392 -26.59 -32.46 -11.42
CA ILE A 392 -27.20 -33.76 -11.72
C ILE A 392 -28.43 -33.97 -10.85
N THR A 393 -28.37 -33.62 -9.56
CA THR A 393 -29.47 -33.82 -8.62
C THR A 393 -30.29 -32.54 -8.42
N ASN A 394 -31.50 -32.69 -7.88
CA ASN A 394 -32.31 -31.52 -7.45
C ASN A 394 -31.57 -30.67 -6.41
N LYS A 395 -30.82 -31.30 -5.50
CA LYS A 395 -30.00 -30.58 -4.51
C LYS A 395 -28.89 -29.76 -5.16
N ASP A 396 -28.23 -30.31 -6.19
CA ASP A 396 -27.21 -29.58 -6.93
C ASP A 396 -27.81 -28.42 -7.73
N ASN A 397 -29.00 -28.61 -8.32
CA ASN A 397 -29.72 -27.54 -9.00
C ASN A 397 -30.14 -26.44 -8.02
N ALA A 398 -30.69 -26.81 -6.85
CA ALA A 398 -31.05 -25.85 -5.82
C ALA A 398 -29.84 -25.03 -5.36
N GLN A 399 -28.73 -25.68 -5.05
CA GLN A 399 -27.52 -24.99 -4.62
C GLN A 399 -26.94 -24.10 -5.73
N LYS A 400 -26.96 -24.55 -6.98
CA LYS A 400 -26.58 -23.72 -8.13
C LYS A 400 -27.41 -22.44 -8.19
N TYR A 401 -28.74 -22.56 -8.14
CA TYR A 401 -29.63 -21.39 -8.22
C TYR A 401 -29.48 -20.47 -7.01
N ALA A 402 -29.16 -21.01 -5.83
CA ALA A 402 -28.85 -20.20 -4.66
C ALA A 402 -27.56 -19.37 -4.84
N PHE A 403 -26.49 -19.94 -5.42
CA PHE A 403 -25.30 -19.17 -5.78
C PHE A 403 -25.56 -18.11 -6.85
N GLU A 404 -26.34 -18.46 -7.89
CA GLU A 404 -26.74 -17.49 -8.91
C GLU A 404 -27.58 -16.35 -8.31
N ALA A 405 -28.41 -16.64 -7.30
CA ALA A 405 -29.17 -15.61 -6.58
C ALA A 405 -28.27 -14.64 -5.81
N TYR A 406 -27.21 -15.10 -5.16
CA TYR A 406 -26.28 -14.23 -4.45
C TYR A 406 -25.55 -13.24 -5.37
N ILE A 407 -25.28 -13.65 -6.62
CA ILE A 407 -24.52 -12.87 -7.60
C ILE A 407 -25.45 -12.03 -8.51
N ALA A 408 -26.77 -12.13 -8.33
CA ALA A 408 -27.72 -11.37 -9.13
C ALA A 408 -27.67 -9.87 -8.79
N ASP A 409 -27.58 -9.04 -9.83
CA ASP A 409 -27.50 -7.57 -9.67
C ASP A 409 -28.83 -6.93 -9.22
N ALA A 410 -29.96 -7.58 -9.53
CA ALA A 410 -31.30 -7.08 -9.23
C ALA A 410 -31.99 -7.90 -8.14
N ASP A 411 -32.60 -7.21 -7.16
CA ASP A 411 -33.30 -7.84 -6.03
C ASP A 411 -34.43 -8.78 -6.49
N ASP A 412 -35.16 -8.42 -7.54
CA ASP A 412 -36.22 -9.25 -8.10
C ASP A 412 -35.67 -10.58 -8.66
N ASP A 413 -34.52 -10.54 -9.34
CA ASP A 413 -33.86 -11.73 -9.86
C ASP A 413 -33.26 -12.57 -8.74
N ARG A 414 -32.65 -11.94 -7.73
CA ARG A 414 -32.16 -12.59 -6.51
C ARG A 414 -33.27 -13.38 -5.83
N GLN A 415 -34.42 -12.75 -5.59
CA GLN A 415 -35.57 -13.42 -4.95
C GLN A 415 -36.19 -14.50 -5.83
N ARG A 416 -36.31 -14.27 -7.15
CA ARG A 416 -36.82 -15.27 -8.10
C ARG A 416 -35.92 -16.50 -8.17
N LEU A 417 -34.60 -16.33 -8.25
CA LEU A 417 -33.63 -17.43 -8.29
C LEU A 417 -33.60 -18.20 -6.96
N ALA A 418 -33.68 -17.51 -5.83
CA ALA A 418 -33.83 -18.15 -4.53
C ALA A 418 -35.13 -18.97 -4.44
N GLN A 419 -36.25 -18.45 -4.94
CA GLN A 419 -37.51 -19.21 -4.98
C GLN A 419 -37.42 -20.43 -5.90
N LEU A 420 -36.71 -20.33 -7.04
CA LEU A 420 -36.44 -21.48 -7.90
C LEU A 420 -35.61 -22.54 -7.17
N ALA A 421 -34.59 -22.13 -6.41
CA ALA A 421 -33.80 -23.04 -5.59
C ALA A 421 -34.66 -23.80 -4.56
N ILE A 422 -35.58 -23.09 -3.87
CA ILE A 422 -36.54 -23.69 -2.93
C ILE A 422 -37.47 -24.70 -3.61
N ASN A 423 -37.88 -24.45 -4.86
CA ASN A 423 -38.72 -25.38 -5.61
C ASN A 423 -37.99 -26.70 -5.92
N PHE A 424 -36.66 -26.67 -6.06
CA PHE A 424 -35.84 -27.87 -6.25
C PHE A 424 -35.52 -28.58 -4.92
N ASP A 425 -35.18 -27.83 -3.89
CA ASP A 425 -34.93 -28.33 -2.53
C ASP A 425 -35.40 -27.30 -1.50
N SER A 426 -36.53 -27.58 -0.85
CA SER A 426 -37.13 -26.68 0.14
C SER A 426 -36.29 -26.54 1.41
N LEU A 427 -35.26 -27.37 1.60
CA LEU A 427 -34.35 -27.32 2.73
C LEU A 427 -32.99 -26.71 2.33
N ASN A 428 -32.86 -26.14 1.14
CA ASN A 428 -31.63 -25.47 0.73
C ASN A 428 -31.38 -24.23 1.61
N LYS A 429 -30.33 -24.28 2.43
CA LYS A 429 -30.03 -23.26 3.44
C LYS A 429 -29.78 -21.88 2.84
N ASP A 430 -29.06 -21.83 1.73
CA ASP A 430 -28.65 -20.57 1.10
C ASP A 430 -29.87 -19.87 0.46
N ALA A 431 -30.72 -20.63 -0.22
CA ALA A 431 -31.98 -20.14 -0.75
C ALA A 431 -32.91 -19.61 0.35
N CYS A 432 -33.03 -20.34 1.46
CA CYS A 432 -33.81 -19.89 2.61
C CYS A 432 -33.20 -18.64 3.30
N ILE A 433 -31.87 -18.51 3.34
CA ILE A 433 -31.21 -17.29 3.85
C ILE A 433 -31.64 -16.08 3.02
N ILE A 434 -31.62 -16.19 1.69
CA ILE A 434 -32.01 -15.11 0.77
C ILE A 434 -33.51 -14.80 0.91
N GLN A 435 -34.36 -15.83 1.00
CA GLN A 435 -35.81 -15.65 1.22
C GLN A 435 -36.12 -14.97 2.56
N SER A 436 -35.26 -15.15 3.57
CA SER A 436 -35.45 -14.49 4.88
C SER A 436 -35.15 -12.98 4.86
N GLU A 437 -34.55 -12.44 3.79
CA GLU A 437 -34.16 -11.02 3.69
C GLU A 437 -35.34 -10.06 3.71
N VAL A 438 -36.51 -10.49 3.24
CA VAL A 438 -37.74 -9.68 3.25
C VAL A 438 -38.37 -9.58 4.64
N LEU A 439 -37.92 -10.39 5.59
CA LEU A 439 -38.46 -10.43 6.95
C LEU A 439 -37.84 -9.32 7.82
N PRO A 440 -38.61 -8.77 8.79
CA PRO A 440 -38.05 -7.92 9.84
C PRO A 440 -36.89 -8.61 10.58
N LYS A 441 -35.85 -7.87 10.97
CA LYS A 441 -34.60 -8.41 11.54
C LYS A 441 -34.81 -9.37 12.72
N ASN A 442 -35.77 -9.08 13.60
CA ASN A 442 -36.13 -9.94 14.72
C ASN A 442 -36.70 -11.29 14.26
N GLN A 443 -37.67 -11.28 13.35
CA GLN A 443 -38.26 -12.48 12.77
C GLN A 443 -37.23 -13.27 11.94
N ARG A 444 -36.37 -12.55 11.20
CA ARG A 444 -35.30 -13.14 10.41
C ARG A 444 -34.35 -13.96 11.25
N LEU A 445 -33.92 -13.43 12.41
CA LEU A 445 -33.02 -14.15 13.32
C LEU A 445 -33.66 -15.46 13.83
N ASP A 446 -34.92 -15.42 14.25
CA ASP A 446 -35.60 -16.60 14.80
C ASP A 446 -35.72 -17.72 13.74
N VAL A 447 -36.11 -17.35 12.51
CA VAL A 447 -36.18 -18.29 11.37
C VAL A 447 -34.82 -18.88 11.05
N LEU A 448 -33.76 -18.07 11.03
CA LEU A 448 -32.41 -18.53 10.73
C LEU A 448 -31.83 -19.43 11.82
N LEU A 449 -32.10 -19.16 13.10
CA LEU A 449 -31.68 -20.03 14.20
C LEU A 449 -32.37 -21.39 14.12
N GLU A 450 -33.69 -21.40 13.87
CA GLU A 450 -34.44 -22.64 13.68
C GLU A 450 -33.89 -23.47 12.52
N MET A 451 -33.57 -22.84 11.39
CA MET A 451 -33.09 -23.54 10.21
C MET A 451 -31.61 -23.97 10.30
N LEU A 452 -30.74 -23.09 10.79
CA LEU A 452 -29.29 -23.29 10.74
C LEU A 452 -28.75 -24.03 11.97
N VAL A 453 -29.40 -23.92 13.13
CA VAL A 453 -28.82 -24.43 14.39
C VAL A 453 -29.63 -25.59 14.97
N ARG A 454 -30.96 -25.62 14.84
CA ARG A 454 -31.82 -26.60 15.52
C ARG A 454 -31.49 -28.07 15.25
N ASN A 455 -30.97 -28.38 14.06
CA ASN A 455 -30.76 -29.76 13.60
C ASN A 455 -29.29 -30.11 13.34
N GLN A 456 -28.33 -29.23 13.66
CA GLN A 456 -26.90 -29.48 13.43
C GLN A 456 -26.02 -28.63 14.34
N SER A 457 -24.82 -29.15 14.67
CA SER A 457 -23.85 -28.35 15.42
C SER A 457 -23.38 -27.14 14.61
N VAL A 458 -23.29 -25.99 15.27
CA VAL A 458 -22.77 -24.72 14.73
C VAL A 458 -21.36 -24.91 14.16
N SER A 459 -20.57 -25.82 14.74
CA SER A 459 -19.22 -26.15 14.26
C SER A 459 -19.16 -26.59 12.79
N HIS A 460 -20.25 -27.15 12.25
CA HIS A 460 -20.34 -27.59 10.85
C HIS A 460 -20.86 -26.52 9.88
N LEU A 461 -21.29 -25.35 10.36
CA LEU A 461 -21.75 -24.26 9.49
C LEU A 461 -20.58 -23.55 8.81
N GLU A 462 -20.76 -23.12 7.57
CA GLU A 462 -19.80 -22.23 6.90
C GLU A 462 -19.64 -20.90 7.66
N ASN A 463 -18.44 -20.33 7.67
CA ASN A 463 -18.13 -19.12 8.43
C ASN A 463 -19.09 -17.96 8.12
N ARG A 464 -19.43 -17.73 6.84
CA ARG A 464 -20.38 -16.69 6.42
C ARG A 464 -21.77 -16.80 7.07
N LYS A 465 -22.25 -18.03 7.30
CA LYS A 465 -23.55 -18.29 7.95
C LYS A 465 -23.49 -17.96 9.44
N ILE A 466 -22.34 -18.21 10.05
CA ILE A 466 -22.07 -17.83 11.44
C ILE A 466 -21.97 -16.31 11.55
N VAL A 467 -21.22 -15.66 10.65
CA VAL A 467 -21.12 -14.19 10.58
C VAL A 467 -22.49 -13.55 10.39
N LEU A 468 -23.37 -14.14 9.56
CA LEU A 468 -24.75 -13.70 9.40
C LEU A 468 -25.56 -13.73 10.71
N LEU A 469 -25.42 -14.81 11.49
CA LEU A 469 -26.09 -14.89 12.80
C LEU A 469 -25.50 -13.87 13.78
N LEU A 470 -24.17 -13.72 13.81
CA LEU A 470 -23.48 -12.77 14.68
C LEU A 470 -23.88 -11.34 14.39
N GLN A 471 -23.94 -10.93 13.13
CA GLN A 471 -24.38 -9.57 12.79
C GLN A 471 -25.84 -9.32 13.20
N LEU A 472 -26.73 -10.31 13.06
CA LEU A 472 -28.13 -10.15 13.49
C LEU A 472 -28.23 -10.03 15.02
N PHE A 473 -27.44 -10.81 15.76
CA PHE A 473 -27.35 -10.66 17.21
C PHE A 473 -26.81 -9.29 17.62
N PHE A 474 -25.73 -8.81 16.98
CA PHE A 474 -25.14 -7.50 17.25
C PHE A 474 -26.12 -6.37 16.94
N THR A 475 -26.80 -6.42 15.80
CA THR A 475 -27.82 -5.42 15.41
C THR A 475 -28.97 -5.36 16.42
N GLN A 476 -29.34 -6.51 17.01
CA GLN A 476 -30.36 -6.60 18.06
C GLN A 476 -29.81 -6.42 19.48
N GLN A 477 -28.52 -6.12 19.63
CA GLN A 477 -27.81 -5.98 20.91
C GLN A 477 -27.95 -7.22 21.82
N LYS A 478 -28.09 -8.41 21.23
CA LYS A 478 -28.19 -9.70 21.92
C LYS A 478 -26.79 -10.33 22.09
N TYR A 479 -25.89 -9.65 22.79
CA TYR A 479 -24.48 -10.04 22.89
C TYR A 479 -24.26 -11.36 23.64
N ASP A 480 -25.08 -11.69 24.63
CA ASP A 480 -25.00 -12.97 25.35
C ASP A 480 -25.23 -14.16 24.42
N SER A 481 -26.21 -14.06 23.52
CA SER A 481 -26.49 -15.11 22.54
C SER A 481 -25.38 -15.22 21.49
N ALA A 482 -24.81 -14.09 21.07
CA ALA A 482 -23.65 -14.07 20.18
C ALA A 482 -22.43 -14.75 20.83
N TRP A 483 -22.21 -14.51 22.13
CA TRP A 483 -21.13 -15.12 22.89
C TRP A 483 -21.29 -16.63 23.00
N GLN A 484 -22.49 -17.10 23.38
CA GLN A 484 -22.80 -18.54 23.42
C GLN A 484 -22.55 -19.22 22.07
N LEU A 485 -23.01 -18.61 20.97
CA LEU A 485 -22.77 -19.12 19.62
C LEU A 485 -21.27 -19.25 19.32
N LEU A 486 -20.47 -18.24 19.67
CA LEU A 486 -19.02 -18.25 19.43
C LEU A 486 -18.29 -19.28 20.27
N GLN A 487 -18.73 -19.55 21.51
CA GLN A 487 -18.14 -20.54 22.40
C GLN A 487 -18.27 -21.97 21.87
N GLU A 488 -19.34 -22.27 21.12
CA GLU A 488 -19.54 -23.58 20.47
C GLU A 488 -18.62 -23.83 19.26
N ILE A 489 -17.95 -22.79 18.74
CA ILE A 489 -17.11 -22.89 17.55
C ILE A 489 -15.68 -23.28 17.94
N PRO A 490 -15.01 -24.21 17.24
CA PRO A 490 -13.62 -24.52 17.52
C PRO A 490 -12.68 -23.30 17.37
N VAL A 491 -11.70 -23.17 18.27
CA VAL A 491 -10.69 -22.09 18.25
C VAL A 491 -10.02 -21.96 16.88
N THR A 492 -9.65 -23.09 16.27
CA THR A 492 -8.99 -23.14 14.95
C THR A 492 -9.83 -22.48 13.87
N LYS A 493 -11.15 -22.70 13.89
CA LYS A 493 -12.09 -22.12 12.93
C LYS A 493 -12.29 -20.63 13.16
N ARG A 494 -12.39 -20.20 14.43
CA ARG A 494 -12.44 -18.76 14.79
C ARG A 494 -11.20 -18.01 14.34
N GLN A 495 -10.02 -18.64 14.38
CA GLN A 495 -8.77 -18.02 13.97
C GLN A 495 -8.53 -18.02 12.45
N GLN A 496 -9.26 -18.82 11.68
CA GLN A 496 -9.14 -18.90 10.22
C GLN A 496 -9.98 -17.85 9.48
N SER A 497 -11.06 -17.33 10.09
CA SER A 497 -11.83 -16.21 9.55
C SER A 497 -11.55 -14.94 10.36
N LYS A 498 -11.17 -13.88 9.66
CA LYS A 498 -10.89 -12.57 10.26
C LYS A 498 -12.13 -12.01 10.94
N GLU A 499 -13.28 -12.10 10.30
CA GLU A 499 -14.57 -11.62 10.80
C GLU A 499 -14.96 -12.31 12.10
N LEU A 500 -14.94 -13.65 12.13
CA LEU A 500 -15.24 -14.41 13.34
C LEU A 500 -14.27 -14.07 14.47
N HIS A 501 -13.00 -13.87 14.13
CA HIS A 501 -12.01 -13.44 15.10
C HIS A 501 -12.38 -12.08 15.69
N TYR A 502 -12.69 -11.07 14.88
CA TYR A 502 -13.03 -9.74 15.39
C TYR A 502 -14.29 -9.72 16.27
N PHE A 503 -15.34 -10.44 15.88
CA PHE A 503 -16.54 -10.58 16.72
C PHE A 503 -16.20 -11.23 18.07
N TYR A 504 -15.37 -12.28 18.05
CA TYR A 504 -14.90 -12.95 19.26
C TYR A 504 -14.08 -12.02 20.16
N MET A 505 -13.09 -11.32 19.59
CA MET A 505 -12.25 -10.37 20.32
C MET A 505 -13.09 -9.29 20.99
N THR A 506 -14.04 -8.73 20.25
CA THR A 506 -14.94 -7.70 20.78
C THR A 506 -15.74 -8.22 21.97
N LEU A 507 -16.31 -9.43 21.88
CA LEU A 507 -17.08 -9.99 22.98
C LEU A 507 -16.20 -10.38 24.18
N CYS A 508 -14.97 -10.88 23.96
CA CYS A 508 -14.00 -11.08 25.06
C CYS A 508 -13.78 -9.79 25.84
N ILE A 509 -13.60 -8.67 25.14
CA ILE A 509 -13.43 -7.36 25.78
C ILE A 509 -14.72 -6.93 26.49
N TYR A 510 -15.88 -7.09 25.83
CA TYR A 510 -17.18 -6.69 26.37
C TYR A 510 -17.54 -7.42 27.68
N PHE A 511 -17.27 -8.73 27.73
CA PHE A 511 -17.51 -9.60 28.89
C PHE A 511 -16.32 -9.65 29.86
N GLU A 512 -15.24 -8.91 29.60
CA GLU A 512 -14.03 -8.85 30.44
C GLU A 512 -13.31 -10.21 30.58
N GLU A 513 -13.52 -11.12 29.62
CA GLU A 513 -12.88 -12.44 29.50
C GLU A 513 -11.57 -12.32 28.70
N ILE A 514 -10.61 -11.52 29.22
CA ILE A 514 -9.31 -11.25 28.59
C ILE A 514 -8.23 -12.10 29.27
N ASP A 515 -7.67 -13.07 28.54
CA ASP A 515 -6.53 -13.88 28.99
C ASP A 515 -5.19 -13.42 28.37
N ASP A 516 -4.06 -13.91 28.91
CA ASP A 516 -2.71 -13.56 28.44
C ASP A 516 -2.44 -14.02 27.01
N ASN A 517 -3.14 -15.07 26.56
CA ASN A 517 -3.03 -15.59 25.21
C ASN A 517 -3.70 -14.63 24.20
N LEU A 518 -4.84 -14.05 24.56
CA LEU A 518 -5.56 -13.03 23.80
C LEU A 518 -4.69 -11.79 23.58
N LEU A 519 -3.99 -11.34 24.63
CA LEU A 519 -3.04 -10.22 24.55
C LEU A 519 -1.92 -10.52 23.56
N SER A 520 -1.33 -11.71 23.63
CA SER A 520 -0.26 -12.11 22.71
C SER A 520 -0.68 -12.18 21.24
N ILE A 521 -1.95 -12.53 20.98
CA ILE A 521 -2.53 -12.61 19.62
C ILE A 521 -2.76 -11.22 19.06
N ILE A 522 -3.25 -10.30 19.89
CA ILE A 522 -3.44 -8.90 19.53
C ILE A 522 -2.10 -8.28 19.15
N ASP A 523 -1.05 -8.55 19.91
CA ASP A 523 0.26 -7.95 19.68
C ASP A 523 0.97 -8.47 18.43
N ASN A 524 0.82 -9.77 18.08
CA ASN A 524 1.70 -10.41 17.09
C ASN A 524 1.10 -10.73 15.72
N LYS A 525 -0.23 -10.78 15.54
CA LYS A 525 -0.81 -11.46 14.37
C LYS A 525 -1.29 -10.56 13.22
N TYR A 526 -1.52 -9.27 13.47
CA TYR A 526 -2.16 -8.34 12.52
C TYR A 526 -1.65 -6.90 12.68
N VAL A 527 -0.34 -6.70 12.54
CA VAL A 527 0.34 -5.42 12.80
C VAL A 527 -0.16 -4.25 11.92
N GLU A 528 -0.92 -4.53 10.86
CA GLU A 528 -1.37 -3.55 9.87
C GLU A 528 -2.89 -3.50 9.65
N ASP A 529 -3.69 -4.05 10.54
CA ASP A 529 -5.13 -4.17 10.35
C ASP A 529 -5.90 -3.10 11.14
N GLY A 530 -6.72 -2.30 10.44
CA GLY A 530 -7.50 -1.22 11.05
C GLY A 530 -8.39 -1.69 12.20
N MET A 531 -9.07 -2.83 12.05
CA MET A 531 -9.94 -3.37 13.12
C MET A 531 -9.12 -3.72 14.38
N MET A 532 -7.93 -4.30 14.19
CA MET A 532 -7.07 -4.71 15.30
C MET A 532 -6.41 -3.53 15.98
N ALA A 533 -6.03 -2.48 15.24
CA ALA A 533 -5.52 -1.24 15.81
C ALA A 533 -6.57 -0.58 16.73
N TRP A 534 -7.83 -0.52 16.28
CA TRP A 534 -8.93 -0.01 17.11
C TRP A 534 -9.23 -0.88 18.34
N LEU A 535 -9.20 -2.22 18.20
CA LEU A 535 -9.35 -3.14 19.35
C LEU A 535 -8.21 -2.97 20.37
N LYS A 536 -6.96 -2.82 19.92
CA LYS A 536 -5.79 -2.56 20.76
C LYS A 536 -5.98 -1.31 21.61
N TRP A 537 -6.38 -0.21 20.97
CA TRP A 537 -6.61 1.04 21.68
C TRP A 537 -7.75 0.91 22.70
N ILE A 538 -8.89 0.32 22.35
CA ILE A 538 -10.01 0.13 23.29
C ILE A 538 -9.56 -0.70 24.51
N MET A 539 -8.78 -1.75 24.30
CA MET A 539 -8.23 -2.54 25.41
C MET A 539 -7.26 -1.76 26.27
N ALA A 540 -6.36 -0.98 25.67
CA ALA A 540 -5.44 -0.10 26.38
C ALA A 540 -6.20 0.92 27.24
N LYS A 541 -7.25 1.54 26.68
CA LYS A 541 -8.15 2.47 27.37
C LYS A 541 -8.84 1.82 28.56
N MET A 542 -9.42 0.62 28.37
CA MET A 542 -10.09 -0.11 29.46
C MET A 542 -9.14 -0.51 30.58
N LYS A 543 -7.90 -0.92 30.24
CA LYS A 543 -6.87 -1.32 31.22
C LYS A 543 -6.06 -0.15 31.77
N LYS A 544 -6.33 1.11 31.36
CA LYS A 544 -5.55 2.31 31.71
C LYS A 544 -4.05 2.13 31.44
N HIS A 545 -3.73 1.59 30.27
CA HIS A 545 -2.37 1.33 29.86
C HIS A 545 -1.62 2.63 29.55
N ILE A 546 -0.31 2.68 29.83
CA ILE A 546 0.51 3.90 29.68
C ILE A 546 0.60 4.40 28.23
N ASN A 547 0.45 3.49 27.25
CA ASN A 547 0.59 3.79 25.82
C ASN A 547 -0.76 4.04 25.11
N GLU A 548 -1.84 4.36 25.83
CA GLU A 548 -3.17 4.56 25.23
C GLU A 548 -3.16 5.61 24.11
N GLU A 549 -2.52 6.76 24.32
CA GLU A 549 -2.50 7.85 23.34
C GLU A 549 -1.80 7.46 22.03
N GLN A 550 -0.67 6.74 22.14
CA GLN A 550 0.05 6.23 20.97
C GLN A 550 -0.81 5.24 20.19
N LEU A 551 -1.43 4.27 20.88
CA LEU A 551 -2.29 3.27 20.24
C LEU A 551 -3.55 3.89 19.61
N HIS A 552 -4.06 4.99 20.19
CA HIS A 552 -5.13 5.78 19.58
C HIS A 552 -4.66 6.38 18.26
N SER A 553 -3.51 7.06 18.26
CA SER A 553 -2.91 7.64 17.06
C SER A 553 -2.72 6.60 15.96
N ASP A 554 -2.18 5.42 16.32
CA ASP A 554 -1.98 4.32 15.38
C ASP A 554 -3.30 3.81 14.78
N ALA A 555 -4.36 3.71 15.59
CA ALA A 555 -5.69 3.30 15.14
C ALA A 555 -6.32 4.33 14.18
N VAL A 556 -6.19 5.62 14.49
CA VAL A 556 -6.64 6.73 13.63
C VAL A 556 -5.89 6.73 12.31
N ASN A 557 -4.57 6.54 12.34
CA ASN A 557 -3.75 6.43 11.13
C ASN A 557 -4.14 5.24 10.26
N CYS A 558 -4.58 4.13 10.86
CA CYS A 558 -5.06 2.97 10.12
C CYS A 558 -6.43 3.22 9.47
N ASN A 559 -7.37 3.86 10.17
CA ASN A 559 -8.67 4.23 9.62
C ASN A 559 -9.32 5.40 10.40
N PRO A 560 -9.21 6.65 9.91
CA PRO A 560 -9.67 7.83 10.64
C PRO A 560 -11.20 8.00 10.63
N PHE A 561 -11.90 7.37 9.68
CA PHE A 561 -13.36 7.46 9.59
C PHE A 561 -14.06 6.80 10.78
N VAL A 562 -13.42 5.81 11.42
CA VAL A 562 -13.94 5.19 12.64
C VAL A 562 -14.03 6.21 13.77
N GLN A 563 -12.98 7.03 13.97
CA GLN A 563 -12.98 8.11 14.95
C GLN A 563 -14.12 9.09 14.69
N LYS A 564 -14.29 9.52 13.44
CA LYS A 564 -15.40 10.41 13.04
C LYS A 564 -16.76 9.82 13.44
N TYR A 565 -17.00 8.54 13.19
CA TYR A 565 -18.28 7.92 13.54
C TYR A 565 -18.50 7.83 15.06
N MET A 566 -17.42 7.62 15.82
CA MET A 566 -17.44 7.64 17.28
C MET A 566 -17.75 9.02 17.84
N GLU A 567 -17.07 10.06 17.34
CA GLU A 567 -17.24 11.45 17.81
C GLU A 567 -18.62 12.02 17.50
N LEU A 568 -19.20 11.62 16.37
CA LEU A 568 -20.54 12.02 15.96
C LEU A 568 -21.66 11.22 16.64
N ASP A 569 -21.33 10.25 17.51
CA ASP A 569 -22.27 9.35 18.19
C ASP A 569 -23.26 8.70 17.21
N ILE A 570 -22.76 8.29 16.04
CA ILE A 570 -23.59 7.72 14.99
C ILE A 570 -23.94 6.28 15.38
N ALA A 571 -25.21 5.90 15.27
CA ALA A 571 -25.60 4.50 15.40
C ALA A 571 -24.94 3.64 14.32
N PRO A 572 -24.52 2.39 14.61
CA PRO A 572 -23.76 1.59 13.66
C PRO A 572 -24.60 1.32 12.42
N TYR A 573 -23.97 1.43 11.25
CA TYR A 573 -24.58 1.04 9.99
C TYR A 573 -24.84 -0.46 9.95
N ASP A 574 -25.77 -0.87 9.10
CA ASP A 574 -26.03 -2.29 8.89
C ASP A 574 -24.80 -3.00 8.31
N TYR A 575 -24.58 -4.23 8.79
CA TYR A 575 -23.53 -5.08 8.27
C TYR A 575 -23.77 -5.39 6.79
N PRO A 576 -22.78 -5.21 5.90
CA PRO A 576 -23.00 -5.40 4.47
C PRO A 576 -23.29 -6.87 4.13
N THR A 577 -24.20 -7.11 3.18
CA THR A 577 -24.40 -8.45 2.59
C THR A 577 -23.24 -8.80 1.66
N HIS A 578 -22.82 -7.85 0.82
CA HIS A 578 -21.60 -7.88 0.02
C HIS A 578 -21.03 -6.47 -0.11
N LYS A 579 -19.73 -6.29 0.13
CA LYS A 579 -19.04 -5.03 -0.12
C LYS A 579 -17.55 -5.26 -0.39
N THR A 580 -17.03 -4.58 -1.40
CA THR A 580 -15.59 -4.48 -1.62
C THR A 580 -15.07 -3.27 -0.85
N CYS A 581 -14.06 -3.49 -0.01
CA CYS A 581 -13.40 -2.47 0.79
C CYS A 581 -11.91 -2.42 0.47
N VAL A 582 -11.32 -1.27 0.72
CA VAL A 582 -9.88 -1.04 0.74
C VAL A 582 -9.49 -0.60 2.15
N LYS A 583 -8.27 -0.93 2.58
CA LYS A 583 -7.76 -0.55 3.91
C LYS A 583 -7.87 0.96 4.11
N GLY A 584 -8.36 1.37 5.28
CA GLY A 584 -8.54 2.76 5.69
C GLY A 584 -9.69 3.49 4.99
N ASP A 585 -10.56 2.80 4.24
CA ASP A 585 -11.70 3.44 3.57
C ASP A 585 -12.95 3.54 4.48
N PRO A 586 -13.96 4.35 4.11
CA PRO A 586 -15.21 4.47 4.86
C PRO A 586 -16.02 3.17 4.91
N GLY A 587 -15.84 2.26 3.94
CA GLY A 587 -16.53 0.98 3.89
C GLY A 587 -16.07 0.04 5.00
N GLU A 588 -14.76 -0.10 5.15
CA GLU A 588 -14.10 -0.77 6.26
C GLU A 588 -14.45 -0.08 7.59
N ALA A 589 -14.43 1.25 7.64
CA ALA A 589 -14.75 1.99 8.86
C ALA A 589 -16.16 1.70 9.40
N LYS A 590 -17.15 1.58 8.51
CA LYS A 590 -18.54 1.23 8.89
C LYS A 590 -18.61 -0.17 9.49
N PHE A 591 -17.85 -1.12 8.93
CA PHE A 591 -17.72 -2.46 9.47
C PHE A 591 -17.02 -2.47 10.83
N VAL A 592 -15.87 -1.81 10.94
CA VAL A 592 -15.11 -1.67 12.19
C VAL A 592 -15.99 -1.06 13.27
N HIS A 593 -16.64 0.06 12.97
CA HIS A 593 -17.54 0.73 13.89
C HIS A 593 -18.73 -0.14 14.30
N PHE A 594 -19.33 -0.90 13.37
CA PHE A 594 -20.40 -1.85 13.71
C PHE A 594 -19.95 -2.91 14.72
N VAL A 595 -18.78 -3.51 14.49
CA VAL A 595 -18.27 -4.57 15.37
C VAL A 595 -17.84 -3.99 16.73
N LEU A 596 -17.25 -2.80 16.76
CA LEU A 596 -16.80 -2.16 18.01
C LEU A 596 -17.91 -1.52 18.83
N PHE A 597 -19.05 -1.22 18.22
CA PHE A 597 -20.17 -0.52 18.87
C PHE A 597 -20.54 -1.00 20.29
N PRO A 598 -20.51 -2.31 20.62
CA PRO A 598 -20.80 -2.77 21.99
C PRO A 598 -19.84 -2.23 23.05
N LEU A 599 -18.59 -1.94 22.66
CA LEU A 599 -17.53 -1.44 23.53
C LEU A 599 -17.52 0.08 23.65
N LEU A 600 -18.16 0.77 22.71
CA LEU A 600 -18.17 2.23 22.62
C LEU A 600 -19.27 2.86 23.45
N LYS A 601 -20.33 2.11 23.77
CA LYS A 601 -21.35 2.56 24.72
C LYS A 601 -20.81 2.44 26.14
N ASP A 602 -20.74 3.55 26.86
CA ASP A 602 -20.54 3.52 28.31
C ASP A 602 -21.59 2.59 28.93
N LYS A 603 -21.13 1.54 29.63
CA LYS A 603 -21.98 0.71 30.49
C LYS A 603 -22.58 1.64 31.57
N LYS A 604 -23.79 2.14 31.36
CA LYS A 604 -24.57 2.82 32.39
C LYS A 604 -25.02 1.85 33.47
#